data_AF-A0A7J6QUT5-F1
#
_entry.id   AF-A0A7J6QUT5-F1
#
_cell.length_a   1.000
_cell.length_b   1.000
_cell.length_c   1.000
_cell.angle_alpha   90.00
_cell.angle_beta   90.00
_cell.angle_gamma   90.00
#
_symmetry.space_group_name_H-M   'P 1'
#
loop_
_entity.id
_entity.type
_entity.pdbx_description
1 polymer ?
#
loop_
_entity_poly.entity_id
_entity_poly.type
_entity_poly.pdbx_seq_one_letter_code
_entity_poly.pdbx_strand_id
1 'polypeptide(L)'
;GVKVANKAPSTPASGLSTRKDDPPEGPSSKTSTSTQDEKQDPKVHPLSMLSEMDTDTDPLYTEIRFVAAKPLKCTAMIDTGAARVYVRQSLTKSLEEAGALAGSRQVNRRIVLADGHETFATKEIAFYVELPKGRHVCLSALELPTLTSEMIIGLSGLRLMDMAIC
;
A
#
# COMPACT_ATOMS: atom_id res chain seq x y z
N GLY A 1 -34.70 -19.68 35.86
CA GLY A 1 -33.80 -20.47 36.71
C GLY A 1 -32.97 -21.40 35.84
N VAL A 2 -31.70 -21.59 36.24
CA VAL A 2 -30.75 -22.66 35.82
C VAL A 2 -30.13 -22.48 34.40
N LYS A 3 -28.82 -22.54 34.12
CA LYS A 3 -27.55 -22.58 34.88
C LYS A 3 -26.39 -22.44 33.86
N VAL A 4 -25.31 -21.77 34.26
CA VAL A 4 -24.06 -21.57 33.52
C VAL A 4 -23.25 -22.87 33.41
N ALA A 5 -22.50 -23.05 32.32
CA ALA A 5 -21.29 -23.87 32.30
C ALA A 5 -20.21 -23.25 31.38
N ASN A 6 -19.18 -22.70 32.02
CA ASN A 6 -17.87 -22.35 31.46
C ASN A 6 -17.10 -23.61 31.04
N LYS A 7 -16.31 -23.53 29.94
CA LYS A 7 -15.00 -24.19 29.88
C LYS A 7 -14.10 -23.62 28.77
N ALA A 8 -12.98 -23.03 29.18
CA ALA A 8 -11.74 -22.88 28.41
C ALA A 8 -10.57 -23.17 29.38
N PRO A 9 -9.32 -23.18 28.91
CA PRO A 9 -8.63 -24.26 28.21
C PRO A 9 -7.62 -24.98 29.13
N SER A 10 -7.12 -26.16 28.74
CA SER A 10 -6.09 -26.91 29.49
C SER A 10 -4.74 -26.94 28.74
N THR A 11 -3.71 -26.43 29.43
CA THR A 11 -2.28 -26.34 29.08
C THR A 11 -1.52 -27.68 29.28
N PRO A 12 -0.19 -27.79 29.03
CA PRO A 12 0.44 -28.90 28.31
C PRO A 12 1.15 -29.94 29.20
N ALA A 13 1.60 -31.05 28.62
CA ALA A 13 2.46 -32.03 29.28
C ALA A 13 3.80 -32.20 28.56
N SER A 14 4.87 -32.18 29.37
CA SER A 14 6.29 -32.31 29.09
C SER A 14 6.72 -33.67 28.51
N GLY A 15 7.89 -33.67 27.87
CA GLY A 15 8.68 -34.88 27.62
C GLY A 15 10.10 -34.57 27.15
N LEU A 16 11.00 -34.22 28.08
CA LEU A 16 12.46 -34.24 27.87
C LEU A 16 12.96 -35.70 27.77
N SER A 17 13.86 -35.98 26.84
CA SER A 17 14.85 -37.06 26.99
C SER A 17 16.17 -36.69 26.32
N THR A 18 17.24 -36.83 27.11
CA THR A 18 18.64 -36.49 26.89
C THR A 18 19.39 -37.62 26.17
N ARG A 19 20.25 -37.29 25.19
CA ARG A 19 21.51 -38.01 24.94
C ARG A 19 22.61 -37.02 24.56
N LYS A 20 23.71 -37.08 25.31
CA LYS A 20 25.02 -36.49 25.03
C LYS A 20 25.76 -37.39 24.03
N ASP A 21 26.66 -36.82 23.22
CA ASP A 21 28.10 -37.15 23.17
C ASP A 21 28.76 -36.65 21.86
N ASP A 22 29.68 -35.70 22.08
CA ASP A 22 30.85 -35.15 21.36
C ASP A 22 30.90 -34.75 19.85
N PRO A 23 31.62 -33.64 19.53
CA PRO A 23 32.06 -33.25 18.19
C PRO A 23 33.52 -33.70 17.92
N PRO A 24 33.95 -33.88 16.65
CA PRO A 24 35.38 -33.89 16.33
C PRO A 24 35.82 -32.57 15.67
N GLU A 25 36.86 -31.98 16.27
CA GLU A 25 37.70 -30.91 15.73
C GLU A 25 38.60 -31.40 14.56
N GLY A 26 38.81 -30.54 13.55
CA GLY A 26 40.06 -30.37 12.78
C GLY A 26 40.55 -31.52 11.86
N PRO A 27 41.41 -31.25 10.84
CA PRO A 27 42.55 -30.33 10.95
C PRO A 27 42.78 -29.35 9.77
N SER A 28 43.75 -28.48 10.04
CA SER A 28 44.25 -27.28 9.37
C SER A 28 44.72 -27.32 7.89
N SER A 29 44.59 -26.14 7.27
CA SER A 29 45.55 -25.40 6.43
C SER A 29 46.19 -26.06 5.20
N LYS A 30 45.83 -25.57 4.02
CA LYS A 30 46.79 -25.30 2.94
C LYS A 30 46.50 -23.98 2.25
N THR A 31 47.43 -23.05 2.41
CA THR A 31 47.65 -21.87 1.58
C THR A 31 48.00 -22.30 0.16
N SER A 32 47.40 -21.67 -0.85
CA SER A 32 47.96 -21.62 -2.20
C SER A 32 47.59 -20.29 -2.83
N THR A 33 48.62 -19.47 -2.97
CA THR A 33 48.67 -18.19 -3.66
C THR A 33 48.36 -18.41 -5.14
N SER A 34 47.39 -17.68 -5.69
CA SER A 34 47.24 -17.49 -7.12
C SER A 34 46.94 -16.02 -7.36
N THR A 35 47.98 -15.32 -7.80
CA THR A 35 47.93 -13.97 -8.35
C THR A 35 47.03 -13.97 -9.58
N GLN A 36 45.88 -13.30 -9.50
CA GLN A 36 45.17 -12.82 -10.68
C GLN A 36 44.91 -11.34 -10.49
N ASP A 37 45.71 -10.57 -11.23
CA ASP A 37 45.50 -9.17 -11.56
C ASP A 37 44.28 -9.12 -12.48
N GLU A 38 43.08 -9.03 -11.89
CA GLU A 38 41.85 -8.76 -12.62
C GLU A 38 41.51 -7.30 -12.36
N LYS A 39 41.74 -6.47 -13.38
CA LYS A 39 41.12 -5.14 -13.51
C LYS A 39 39.63 -5.29 -13.20
N GLN A 40 39.22 -4.94 -11.99
CA GLN A 40 37.82 -4.72 -11.70
C GLN A 40 37.40 -3.45 -12.45
N ASP A 41 36.90 -3.62 -13.66
CA ASP A 41 35.91 -2.70 -14.20
C ASP A 41 34.83 -2.53 -13.11
N PRO A 42 34.49 -1.30 -12.69
CA PRO A 42 33.35 -1.12 -11.81
C PRO A 42 32.15 -1.68 -12.57
N LYS A 43 31.66 -2.85 -12.13
CA LYS A 43 30.37 -3.40 -12.55
C LYS A 43 29.34 -2.32 -12.25
N VAL A 44 29.05 -1.52 -13.26
CA VAL A 44 27.92 -0.60 -13.27
C VAL A 44 26.71 -1.51 -13.11
N HIS A 45 26.20 -1.60 -11.89
CA HIS A 45 24.96 -2.30 -11.65
C HIS A 45 23.92 -1.65 -12.59
N PRO A 46 23.11 -2.43 -13.33
CA PRO A 46 22.11 -1.86 -14.24
C PRO A 46 21.06 -0.98 -13.54
N LEU A 47 21.10 -0.91 -12.21
CA LEU A 47 20.24 -0.08 -11.37
C LEU A 47 20.83 1.30 -11.07
N SER A 48 22.12 1.55 -11.36
CA SER A 48 22.78 2.85 -11.14
C SER A 48 22.40 3.92 -12.17
N MET A 49 21.56 3.58 -13.15
CA MET A 49 21.06 4.47 -14.20
C MET A 49 19.56 4.78 -14.06
N LEU A 50 18.92 4.38 -12.95
CA LEU A 50 17.63 4.96 -12.56
C LEU A 50 17.91 6.30 -11.88
N SER A 51 18.39 7.26 -12.67
CA SER A 51 18.50 8.65 -12.27
C SER A 51 17.13 9.12 -11.77
N GLU A 52 17.15 9.84 -10.66
CA GLU A 52 16.03 10.58 -10.08
C GLU A 52 15.16 11.18 -11.20
N MET A 53 13.94 10.66 -11.33
CA MET A 53 12.99 11.13 -12.30
C MET A 53 12.57 12.55 -11.88
N ASP A 54 12.73 13.52 -12.77
CA ASP A 54 12.41 14.95 -12.57
C ASP A 54 11.11 15.13 -11.77
N THR A 55 11.23 15.59 -10.53
CA THR A 55 10.08 15.90 -9.65
C THR A 55 9.52 17.31 -9.87
N ASP A 56 10.11 18.10 -10.78
CA ASP A 56 9.69 19.46 -11.12
C ASP A 56 8.49 19.50 -12.09
N THR A 57 7.65 18.46 -12.07
CA THR A 57 6.41 18.46 -12.83
C THR A 57 5.28 18.96 -11.94
N ASP A 58 4.54 19.96 -12.41
CA ASP A 58 3.34 20.43 -11.72
C ASP A 58 2.40 19.24 -11.44
N PRO A 59 1.79 19.17 -10.24
CA PRO A 59 0.87 18.09 -9.90
C PRO A 59 -0.28 18.04 -10.92
N LEU A 60 -0.47 16.88 -11.54
CA LEU A 60 -1.53 16.68 -12.52
C LEU A 60 -2.88 16.53 -11.79
N TYR A 61 -3.80 17.45 -12.03
CA TYR A 61 -5.15 17.41 -11.48
C TYR A 61 -6.19 17.06 -12.54
N THR A 62 -7.23 16.34 -12.12
CA THR A 62 -8.39 16.03 -12.96
C THR A 62 -9.70 16.15 -12.17
N GLU A 63 -10.78 16.53 -12.85
CA GLU A 63 -12.13 16.49 -12.28
C GLU A 63 -12.63 15.03 -12.27
N ILE A 64 -13.16 14.58 -11.14
CA ILE A 64 -13.80 13.27 -10.98
C ILE A 64 -15.28 13.48 -10.70
N ARG A 65 -16.14 12.76 -11.43
CA ARG A 65 -17.59 12.76 -11.24
C ARG A 65 -18.01 11.45 -10.59
N PHE A 66 -18.87 11.53 -9.59
CA PHE A 66 -19.34 10.37 -8.84
C PHE A 66 -20.72 9.96 -9.30
N VAL A 67 -20.95 8.65 -9.41
CA VAL A 67 -22.31 8.11 -9.59
C VAL A 67 -23.01 8.20 -8.22
N ALA A 68 -23.99 9.10 -8.12
CA ALA A 68 -24.60 9.46 -6.85
C ALA A 68 -26.06 9.90 -7.06
N ALA A 69 -26.86 9.89 -5.98
CA ALA A 69 -28.25 10.36 -6.02
C ALA A 69 -28.33 11.89 -6.26
N LYS A 70 -27.28 12.62 -5.85
CA LYS A 70 -27.09 14.05 -6.13
C LYS A 70 -25.79 14.25 -6.90
N PRO A 71 -25.75 15.12 -7.93
CA PRO A 71 -24.51 15.40 -8.66
C PRO A 71 -23.40 15.81 -7.70
N LEU A 72 -22.31 15.06 -7.72
CA LEU A 72 -21.12 15.32 -6.90
C LEU A 72 -19.88 15.14 -7.78
N LYS A 73 -18.93 16.04 -7.58
CA LYS A 73 -17.64 16.02 -8.25
C LYS A 73 -16.56 16.55 -7.32
N CYS A 74 -15.31 16.15 -7.54
CA CYS A 74 -14.16 16.66 -6.82
C CYS A 74 -12.98 16.87 -7.76
N THR A 75 -11.97 17.59 -7.28
CA THR A 75 -10.67 17.64 -7.96
C THR A 75 -9.75 16.59 -7.35
N ALA A 76 -9.24 15.68 -8.17
CA ALA A 76 -8.31 14.64 -7.77
C ALA A 76 -6.91 14.90 -8.31
N MET A 77 -5.90 14.67 -7.49
CA MET A 77 -4.50 14.63 -7.92
C MET A 77 -4.17 13.26 -8.48
N ILE A 78 -3.51 13.21 -9.64
CA ILE A 78 -2.91 11.99 -10.18
C ILE A 78 -1.50 11.86 -9.61
N ASP A 79 -1.24 10.74 -8.94
CA ASP A 79 0.06 10.49 -8.31
C ASP A 79 0.48 9.04 -8.61
N THR A 80 1.46 8.87 -9.50
CA THR A 80 1.98 7.55 -9.86
C THR A 80 2.89 6.95 -8.79
N GLY A 81 3.39 7.76 -7.84
CA GLY A 81 4.11 7.30 -6.65
C GLY A 81 3.16 6.72 -5.60
N ALA A 82 1.90 7.16 -5.57
CA ALA A 82 0.87 6.58 -4.72
C ALA A 82 0.43 5.20 -5.24
N ALA A 83 0.53 4.18 -4.38
CA ALA A 83 0.09 2.83 -4.73
C ALA A 83 -1.44 2.67 -4.80
N ARG A 84 -2.18 3.46 -4.02
CA ARG A 84 -3.65 3.33 -3.83
C ARG A 84 -4.38 4.64 -4.09
N VAL A 85 -5.71 4.56 -4.11
CA VAL A 85 -6.57 5.74 -4.06
C VAL A 85 -6.71 6.19 -2.61
N TYR A 86 -6.59 7.49 -2.37
CA TYR A 86 -6.78 8.11 -1.07
C TYR A 86 -7.83 9.21 -1.16
N VAL A 87 -8.62 9.37 -0.11
CA VAL A 87 -9.64 10.42 -0.01
C VAL A 87 -9.52 11.14 1.32
N ARG A 88 -9.78 12.45 1.30
CA ARG A 88 -9.92 13.23 2.52
C ARG A 88 -11.22 12.85 3.22
N GLN A 89 -11.19 12.83 4.56
CA GLN A 89 -12.38 12.56 5.37
C GLN A 89 -13.58 13.47 5.05
N SER A 90 -13.36 14.74 4.70
CA SER A 90 -14.45 15.64 4.29
C SER A 90 -15.15 15.16 3.02
N LEU A 91 -14.39 14.64 2.03
CA LEU A 91 -14.96 14.07 0.82
C LEU A 91 -15.75 12.79 1.12
N THR A 92 -15.28 11.94 2.05
CA THR A 92 -16.07 10.78 2.50
C THR A 92 -17.45 11.18 3.01
N LYS A 93 -17.54 12.23 3.83
CA LYS A 93 -18.83 12.74 4.34
C LYS A 93 -19.72 13.24 3.20
N SER A 94 -19.17 13.98 2.24
CA SER A 94 -19.92 14.43 1.07
C SER A 94 -20.42 13.26 0.21
N LEU A 95 -19.63 12.19 0.07
CA LEU A 95 -20.04 10.97 -0.64
C LEU A 95 -21.19 10.25 0.09
N GLU A 96 -21.16 10.20 1.43
CA GLU A 96 -22.24 9.66 2.25
C GLU A 96 -23.54 10.44 2.06
N GLU A 97 -23.47 11.78 2.17
CA GLU A 97 -24.63 12.68 2.03
C GLU A 97 -25.24 12.68 0.61
N ALA A 98 -24.40 12.45 -0.41
CA ALA A 98 -24.82 12.34 -1.80
C ALA A 98 -25.34 10.94 -2.18
N GLY A 99 -25.23 9.95 -1.28
CA GLY A 99 -25.59 8.56 -1.57
C GLY A 99 -24.67 7.90 -2.60
N ALA A 100 -23.39 8.29 -2.64
CA ALA A 100 -22.39 7.82 -3.60
C ALA A 100 -21.56 6.62 -3.11
N LEU A 101 -21.66 6.28 -1.81
CA LEU A 101 -20.92 5.14 -1.25
C LEU A 101 -21.57 3.82 -1.66
N ALA A 102 -20.78 2.95 -2.29
CA ALA A 102 -21.12 1.56 -2.56
C ALA A 102 -20.82 0.65 -1.35
N GLY A 103 -19.94 1.07 -0.45
CA GLY A 103 -19.61 0.33 0.77
C GLY A 103 -18.56 1.02 1.62
N SER A 104 -18.45 0.60 2.88
CA SER A 104 -17.38 1.04 3.78
C SER A 104 -16.99 -0.09 4.73
N ARG A 105 -15.72 -0.09 5.17
CA ARG A 105 -15.22 -0.99 6.21
C ARG A 105 -14.17 -0.30 7.07
N GLN A 106 -14.11 -0.69 8.34
CA GLN A 106 -12.97 -0.34 9.19
C GLN A 106 -11.75 -1.14 8.77
N VAL A 107 -10.61 -0.47 8.75
CA VAL A 107 -9.29 -1.05 8.44
C VAL A 107 -8.27 -0.49 9.43
N ASN A 108 -7.10 -1.10 9.50
CA ASN A 108 -5.96 -0.51 10.19
C ASN A 108 -4.74 -0.65 9.29
N ARG A 109 -4.54 0.30 8.38
CA ARG A 109 -3.45 0.25 7.39
C ARG A 109 -2.44 1.36 7.64
N ARG A 110 -1.19 0.95 7.85
CA ARG A 110 -0.03 1.84 7.87
C ARG A 110 0.28 2.33 6.46
N ILE A 111 0.56 3.62 6.33
CA ILE A 111 0.89 4.29 5.07
C ILE A 111 2.14 5.13 5.34
N VAL A 112 3.12 5.02 4.43
CA VAL A 112 4.32 5.85 4.44
C VAL A 112 4.11 6.98 3.45
N LEU A 113 4.23 8.22 3.91
CA LEU A 113 4.11 9.43 3.10
C LEU A 113 5.42 9.73 2.37
N ALA A 114 5.39 10.64 1.41
CA ALA A 114 6.55 11.01 0.61
C ALA A 114 7.71 11.60 1.42
N ASP A 115 7.41 12.26 2.54
CA ASP A 115 8.38 12.82 3.50
C ASP A 115 8.94 11.77 4.49
N GLY A 116 8.54 10.50 4.34
CA GLY A 116 8.93 9.40 5.21
C GLY A 116 8.12 9.29 6.50
N HIS A 117 7.19 10.21 6.79
CA HIS A 117 6.32 10.10 7.94
C HIS A 117 5.27 9.00 7.75
N GLU A 118 4.95 8.31 8.85
CA GLU A 118 3.91 7.28 8.85
C GLU A 118 2.56 7.85 9.30
N THR A 119 1.50 7.41 8.61
CA THR A 119 0.11 7.67 8.99
C THR A 119 -0.71 6.39 8.92
N PHE A 120 -1.93 6.43 9.46
CA PHE A 120 -2.83 5.28 9.49
C PHE A 120 -4.16 5.64 8.85
N ALA A 121 -4.60 4.80 7.91
CA ALA A 121 -5.97 4.80 7.44
C ALA A 121 -6.80 3.84 8.31
N THR A 122 -7.90 4.37 8.87
CA THR A 122 -8.82 3.63 9.74
C THR A 122 -10.09 3.18 9.02
N LYS A 123 -10.35 3.73 7.83
CA LYS A 123 -11.53 3.45 7.02
C LYS A 123 -11.15 3.28 5.55
N GLU A 124 -11.77 2.30 4.92
CA GLU A 124 -11.72 2.10 3.47
C GLU A 124 -13.14 2.19 2.94
N ILE A 125 -13.34 2.98 1.89
CA ILE A 125 -14.64 3.20 1.25
C ILE A 125 -14.59 2.73 -0.20
N ALA A 126 -15.74 2.33 -0.72
CA ALA A 126 -15.94 2.02 -2.13
C ALA A 126 -16.99 2.97 -2.72
N PHE A 127 -16.76 3.45 -3.94
CA PHE A 127 -17.68 4.34 -4.65
C PHE A 127 -17.51 4.17 -6.17
N TYR A 128 -18.53 4.58 -6.92
CA TYR A 128 -18.51 4.54 -8.38
C TYR A 128 -18.20 5.93 -8.94
N VAL A 129 -17.35 5.98 -9.96
CA VAL A 129 -17.05 7.20 -10.70
C VAL A 129 -17.45 7.06 -12.16
N GLU A 130 -17.86 8.17 -12.74
CA GLU A 130 -18.21 8.28 -14.15
C GLU A 130 -16.97 8.54 -14.99
N LEU A 131 -16.79 7.73 -16.03
CA LEU A 131 -15.77 7.88 -17.05
C LEU A 131 -16.41 8.35 -18.36
N PRO A 132 -15.61 8.85 -19.32
CA PRO A 132 -16.11 9.21 -20.64
C PRO A 132 -16.91 8.08 -21.29
N LYS A 133 -17.88 8.46 -22.14
CA LYS A 133 -18.79 7.54 -22.85
C LYS A 133 -19.74 6.75 -21.93
N GLY A 134 -20.00 7.25 -20.72
CA GLY A 134 -20.98 6.66 -19.80
C GLY A 134 -20.53 5.35 -19.16
N ARG A 135 -19.22 5.05 -19.16
CA ARG A 135 -18.68 3.91 -18.41
C ARG A 135 -18.57 4.27 -16.94
N HIS A 136 -18.82 3.33 -16.04
CA HIS A 136 -18.61 3.52 -14.61
C HIS A 136 -17.56 2.53 -14.09
N VAL A 137 -16.76 2.97 -13.12
CA VAL A 137 -15.81 2.09 -12.43
C VAL A 137 -15.94 2.22 -10.92
N CYS A 138 -15.85 1.09 -10.21
CA CYS A 138 -15.82 1.06 -8.75
C CYS A 138 -14.39 1.23 -8.27
N LEU A 139 -14.14 2.25 -7.47
CA LEU A 139 -12.86 2.48 -6.81
C LEU A 139 -12.96 2.17 -5.32
N SER A 140 -11.86 1.67 -4.76
CA SER A 140 -11.68 1.49 -3.31
C SER A 140 -10.62 2.47 -2.84
N ALA A 141 -10.96 3.33 -1.87
CA ALA A 141 -10.07 4.36 -1.36
C ALA A 141 -9.88 4.28 0.14
N LEU A 142 -8.66 4.58 0.60
CA LEU A 142 -8.35 4.74 2.01
C LEU A 142 -8.65 6.17 2.44
N GLU A 143 -9.37 6.33 3.55
CA GLU A 143 -9.61 7.63 4.16
C GLU A 143 -8.38 8.08 4.93
N LEU A 144 -7.90 9.29 4.62
CA LEU A 144 -6.80 9.95 5.31
C LEU A 144 -7.25 11.33 5.82
N PRO A 145 -7.21 11.58 7.14
CA PRO A 145 -7.59 12.88 7.70
C PRO A 145 -6.66 14.02 7.27
N THR A 146 -5.38 13.73 7.10
CA THR A 146 -4.32 14.73 6.86
C THR A 146 -4.07 15.04 5.38
N LEU A 147 -4.91 14.54 4.48
CA LEU A 147 -4.74 14.71 3.04
C LEU A 147 -4.92 16.18 2.63
N THR A 148 -3.99 16.75 1.86
CA THR A 148 -4.05 18.13 1.35
C THR A 148 -4.92 18.28 0.10
N SER A 149 -5.01 17.24 -0.71
CA SER A 149 -5.96 17.13 -1.82
C SER A 149 -7.27 16.50 -1.33
N GLU A 150 -8.38 16.75 -2.04
CA GLU A 150 -9.65 16.06 -1.74
C GLU A 150 -9.54 14.55 -2.01
N MET A 151 -8.85 14.21 -3.10
CA MET A 151 -8.64 12.85 -3.56
C MET A 151 -7.27 12.73 -4.23
N ILE A 152 -6.62 11.58 -4.05
CA ILE A 152 -5.43 11.17 -4.80
C ILE A 152 -5.75 9.87 -5.52
N ILE A 153 -5.50 9.83 -6.83
CA ILE A 153 -5.62 8.64 -7.66
C ILE A 153 -4.22 8.07 -7.87
N GLY A 154 -3.92 7.04 -7.07
CA GLY A 154 -2.72 6.23 -7.25
C GLY A 154 -2.83 5.21 -8.39
N LEU A 155 -1.77 4.42 -8.56
CA LEU A 155 -1.65 3.37 -9.56
C LEU A 155 -2.84 2.40 -9.57
N SER A 156 -3.38 2.03 -8.41
CA SER A 156 -4.55 1.13 -8.37
C SER A 156 -5.80 1.74 -9.00
N GLY A 157 -6.00 3.05 -8.87
CA GLY A 157 -7.13 3.76 -9.46
C GLY A 157 -6.94 3.94 -10.96
N LEU A 158 -5.74 4.39 -11.37
CA LEU A 158 -5.38 4.58 -12.79
C LEU A 158 -5.60 3.31 -13.62
N ARG A 159 -5.16 2.15 -13.09
CA ARG A 159 -5.35 0.85 -13.74
C ARG A 159 -6.81 0.51 -13.97
N LEU A 160 -7.69 0.84 -13.02
CA LEU A 160 -9.12 0.56 -13.12
C LEU A 160 -9.82 1.54 -14.07
N MET A 161 -9.35 2.78 -14.12
CA MET A 161 -9.88 3.81 -15.02
C MET A 161 -9.43 3.61 -16.47
N ASP A 162 -8.47 2.71 -16.72
CA ASP A 162 -7.81 2.53 -18.02
C ASP A 162 -7.19 3.85 -18.53
N MET A 163 -6.65 4.62 -17.59
CA MET A 163 -5.95 5.87 -17.91
C MET A 163 -4.49 5.53 -18.17
N ALA A 164 -4.10 5.53 -19.44
CA ALA A 164 -2.69 5.56 -19.82
C ALA A 164 -2.13 6.95 -19.50
N ILE A 165 -1.04 6.99 -18.76
CA ILE A 165 -0.21 8.19 -18.64
C ILE A 165 0.74 8.11 -19.83
N CYS A 166 0.50 8.96 -20.83
CA CYS A 166 1.33 9.08 -22.02
C CYS A 166 2.53 9.99 -21.74
#